data_AF-A0A0F8YDM0-F1
#
_entry.id   AF-A0A0F8YDM0-F1
#
_cell.length_a   1.000
_cell.length_b   1.000
_cell.length_c   1.000
_cell.angle_alpha   90.00
_cell.angle_beta   90.00
_cell.angle_gamma   90.00
#
_symmetry.space_group_name_H-M   'P 1'
#
loop_
_entity.id
_entity.type
_entity.pdbx_description
1 polymer ?
#
loop_
_entity_poly.entity_id
_entity_poly.type
_entity_poly.pdbx_seq_one_letter_code
_entity_poly.pdbx_strand_id
1 'polypeptide(L)'
;MKITHSGPSVGFFDGRYLKLDASNDPITGNLLLTPTVDSTTVLQVQKADTTVVLNVDTTNARVGIGIATPLATLDVRGDIFVFDSGNDPRLVLGDSVAAGNWGSIRWNSSGDRIEIGTEAGGVDTLVITETGLVGIGTATPDFELELESGKPTLAVKATSTTETVIGNKDNRLLFLADTATVGTGGEVVWGATDDSPAERWAAITGHITQNNAEGAKGHLRFATKTEHTDTVLTTRMTIDNAGNVGIGVTDPDTLLEVYKVGTQLKLSGGAADFATFAVAA
;
A
#
# COMPACT_ATOMS: atom_id res chain seq x y z
N MET A 1 9.46 15.01 -49.06
CA MET A 1 9.72 15.95 -47.94
C MET A 1 9.95 17.33 -48.53
N LYS A 2 9.00 18.27 -48.37
CA LYS A 2 9.22 19.67 -48.77
C LYS A 2 9.83 20.38 -47.56
N ILE A 3 11.13 20.66 -47.62
CA ILE A 3 11.84 21.42 -46.59
C ILE A 3 11.74 22.88 -47.00
N THR A 4 10.89 23.66 -46.34
CA THR A 4 10.83 25.11 -46.52
C THR A 4 11.72 25.77 -45.48
N HIS A 5 12.73 26.53 -45.92
CA HIS A 5 13.57 27.38 -45.08
C HIS A 5 13.62 28.79 -45.68
N SER A 6 13.69 29.82 -44.84
CA SER A 6 13.81 31.22 -45.27
C SER A 6 15.30 31.61 -45.35
N GLY A 7 15.99 31.20 -46.41
CA GLY A 7 17.42 31.49 -46.65
C GLY A 7 17.94 30.87 -47.96
N PRO A 8 19.20 31.09 -48.38
CA PRO A 8 19.74 30.52 -49.62
C PRO A 8 19.86 28.99 -49.52
N SER A 9 19.40 28.34 -50.59
CA SER A 9 19.19 26.89 -50.82
C SER A 9 20.01 25.89 -49.99
N VAL A 10 19.33 24.97 -49.30
CA VAL A 10 19.94 23.75 -48.73
C VAL A 10 20.26 22.75 -49.85
N GLY A 11 21.55 22.48 -50.07
CA GLY A 11 22.02 21.46 -51.00
C GLY A 11 22.12 20.07 -50.36
N PHE A 12 21.61 19.04 -51.02
CA PHE A 12 21.86 17.65 -50.67
C PHE A 12 23.27 17.26 -51.18
N PHE A 13 24.15 16.75 -50.31
CA PHE A 13 25.39 16.12 -50.76
C PHE A 13 25.25 14.59 -50.68
N ASP A 14 25.53 13.92 -51.81
CA ASP A 14 25.56 12.45 -52.01
C ASP A 14 24.25 11.68 -51.70
N GLY A 15 23.10 12.37 -51.65
CA GLY A 15 21.79 11.72 -51.54
C GLY A 15 21.53 10.98 -50.21
N ARG A 16 22.40 11.12 -49.20
CA ARG A 16 22.29 10.38 -47.93
C ARG A 16 22.04 11.26 -46.69
N TYR A 17 22.41 12.54 -46.70
CA TYR A 17 22.21 13.44 -45.55
C TYR A 17 21.87 14.87 -45.97
N LEU A 18 20.95 15.50 -45.25
CA LEU A 18 20.72 16.95 -45.29
C LEU A 18 21.79 17.62 -44.41
N LYS A 19 22.70 18.40 -44.98
CA LYS A 19 23.61 19.25 -44.20
C LYS A 19 23.00 20.63 -44.03
N LEU A 20 22.93 21.09 -42.79
CA LEU A 20 22.67 22.49 -42.43
C LEU A 20 24.01 23.23 -42.50
N ASP A 21 24.51 23.36 -43.74
CA ASP A 21 25.72 24.06 -44.19
C ASP A 21 27.10 23.62 -43.64
N ALA A 22 28.17 24.15 -44.25
CA ALA A 22 29.58 24.02 -43.85
C ALA A 22 30.21 25.38 -43.47
N SER A 23 29.38 26.40 -43.27
CA SER A 23 29.73 27.81 -43.03
C SER A 23 29.27 28.34 -41.67
N ASN A 24 28.72 27.49 -40.79
CA ASN A 24 28.22 27.89 -39.47
C ASN A 24 27.02 28.87 -39.55
N ASP A 25 26.21 28.93 -40.62
CA ASP A 25 24.94 29.68 -40.55
C ASP A 25 23.90 28.84 -39.77
N PRO A 26 23.58 29.17 -38.51
CA PRO A 26 22.53 28.46 -37.81
C PRO A 26 21.21 28.67 -38.54
N ILE A 27 20.33 27.66 -38.53
CA ILE A 27 18.92 27.92 -38.83
C ILE A 27 18.43 28.94 -37.79
N THR A 28 18.19 30.17 -38.22
CA THR A 28 17.71 31.26 -37.35
C THR A 28 16.19 31.23 -37.12
N GLY A 29 15.49 30.27 -37.75
CA GLY A 29 14.05 30.02 -37.62
C GLY A 29 13.71 28.55 -37.30
N ASN A 30 12.42 28.18 -37.42
CA ASN A 30 11.97 26.83 -37.10
C ASN A 30 12.25 25.83 -38.23
N LEU A 31 12.68 24.62 -37.88
CA LEU A 31 12.66 23.47 -38.78
C LEU A 31 11.29 22.78 -38.71
N LEU A 32 10.42 23.03 -39.69
CA LEU A 32 9.11 22.39 -39.80
C LEU A 32 9.17 21.19 -40.75
N LEU A 33 8.88 20.00 -40.23
CA LEU A 33 8.68 18.79 -41.03
C LEU A 33 7.19 18.51 -41.17
N THR A 34 6.63 18.76 -42.36
CA THR A 34 5.24 18.43 -42.68
C THR A 34 5.24 17.50 -43.90
N PRO A 35 4.88 16.22 -43.73
CA PRO A 35 4.79 15.34 -44.88
C PRO A 35 3.55 15.71 -45.71
N THR A 36 3.64 15.59 -47.03
CA THR A 36 2.50 15.85 -47.93
C THR A 36 1.41 14.77 -47.84
N VAL A 37 1.74 13.62 -47.26
CA VAL A 37 0.85 12.50 -46.91
C VAL A 37 1.36 11.92 -45.59
N ASP A 38 0.48 11.53 -44.69
CA ASP A 38 0.89 10.93 -43.43
C ASP A 38 1.75 9.67 -43.60
N SER A 39 2.67 9.46 -42.67
CA SER A 39 3.60 8.35 -42.68
C SER A 39 3.77 7.78 -41.28
N THR A 40 3.89 6.45 -41.20
CA THR A 40 4.20 5.74 -39.95
C THR A 40 5.65 5.94 -39.50
N THR A 41 6.50 6.53 -40.33
CA THR A 41 7.93 6.75 -40.06
C THR A 41 8.41 8.09 -40.64
N VAL A 42 7.66 9.19 -40.41
CA VAL A 42 8.01 10.50 -41.02
C VAL A 42 9.41 10.98 -40.59
N LEU A 43 9.80 10.66 -39.37
CA LEU A 43 11.13 10.86 -38.82
C LEU A 43 11.51 9.59 -38.07
N GLN A 44 12.60 8.96 -38.48
CA GLN A 44 13.12 7.78 -37.82
C GLN A 44 14.63 7.93 -37.58
N VAL A 45 15.05 7.68 -36.33
CA VAL A 45 16.46 7.56 -35.96
C VAL A 45 16.71 6.09 -35.67
N GLN A 46 17.73 5.53 -36.32
CA GLN A 46 18.14 4.14 -36.14
C GLN A 46 19.57 4.08 -35.63
N LYS A 47 19.89 3.01 -34.91
CA LYS A 47 21.28 2.58 -34.71
C LYS A 47 21.87 2.11 -36.04
N ALA A 48 23.19 1.95 -36.08
CA ALA A 48 23.90 1.39 -37.24
C ALA A 48 23.41 -0.03 -37.63
N ASP A 49 22.84 -0.76 -36.67
CA ASP A 49 22.25 -2.09 -36.86
C ASP A 49 20.77 -2.07 -37.28
N THR A 50 20.21 -0.90 -37.62
CA THR A 50 18.81 -0.64 -38.01
C THR A 50 17.78 -0.67 -36.87
N THR A 51 18.19 -0.96 -35.63
CA THR A 51 17.28 -0.85 -34.47
C THR A 51 16.77 0.57 -34.33
N VAL A 52 15.46 0.74 -34.25
CA VAL A 52 14.83 2.06 -34.08
C VAL A 52 15.13 2.63 -32.69
N VAL A 53 15.58 3.88 -32.65
CA VAL A 53 15.80 4.67 -31.43
C VAL A 53 14.65 5.65 -31.22
N LEU A 54 14.21 6.35 -32.27
CA LEU A 54 13.06 7.26 -32.27
C LEU A 54 12.27 7.04 -33.55
N ASN A 55 10.95 7.01 -33.45
CA ASN A 55 10.04 6.99 -34.58
C ASN A 55 8.88 7.96 -34.37
N VAL A 56 8.62 8.83 -35.33
CA VAL A 56 7.43 9.70 -35.36
C VAL A 56 6.47 9.18 -36.43
N ASP A 57 5.27 8.84 -36.00
CA ASP A 57 4.18 8.31 -36.81
C ASP A 57 3.08 9.39 -36.91
N THR A 58 2.97 10.05 -38.07
CA THR A 58 1.92 11.06 -38.29
C THR A 58 0.61 10.44 -38.74
N THR A 59 0.60 9.19 -39.22
CA THR A 59 -0.64 8.47 -39.55
C THR A 59 -1.48 8.24 -38.31
N ASN A 60 -0.84 7.95 -37.17
CA ASN A 60 -1.52 7.65 -35.91
C ASN A 60 -1.32 8.70 -34.82
N ALA A 61 -0.57 9.78 -35.10
CA ALA A 61 -0.15 10.81 -34.14
C ALA A 61 0.60 10.23 -32.92
N ARG A 62 1.65 9.43 -33.17
CA ARG A 62 2.41 8.71 -32.13
C ARG A 62 3.91 8.97 -32.22
N VAL A 63 4.57 8.84 -31.07
CA VAL A 63 6.02 8.84 -30.93
C VAL A 63 6.45 7.54 -30.27
N GLY A 64 7.37 6.82 -30.89
CA GLY A 64 8.02 5.64 -30.34
C GLY A 64 9.47 5.94 -29.95
N ILE A 65 9.91 5.51 -28.77
CA ILE A 65 11.31 5.49 -28.35
C ILE A 65 11.74 4.04 -28.18
N GLY A 66 12.74 3.60 -28.92
CA GLY A 66 13.17 2.19 -28.94
C GLY A 66 12.21 1.24 -29.67
N ILE A 67 11.22 1.75 -30.41
CA ILE A 67 10.20 0.95 -31.11
C ILE A 67 9.82 1.55 -32.46
N ALA A 68 9.66 0.69 -33.48
CA ALA A 68 9.34 1.09 -34.84
C ALA A 68 7.86 1.41 -35.06
N THR A 69 6.97 0.73 -34.35
CA THR A 69 5.51 0.79 -34.51
C THR A 69 4.86 1.09 -33.15
N PRO A 70 4.84 2.36 -32.71
CA PRO A 70 4.30 2.71 -31.40
C PRO A 70 2.81 2.36 -31.30
N LEU A 71 2.39 1.81 -30.15
CA LEU A 71 1.00 1.38 -29.92
C LEU A 71 0.13 2.43 -29.22
N ALA A 72 0.75 3.46 -28.64
CA ALA A 72 0.11 4.59 -27.98
C ALA A 72 0.75 5.91 -28.43
N THR A 73 0.18 7.06 -28.04
CA THR A 73 0.71 8.39 -28.37
C THR A 73 2.19 8.54 -28.02
N LEU A 74 2.63 7.95 -26.90
CA LEU A 74 4.02 7.76 -26.55
C LEU A 74 4.23 6.30 -26.14
N ASP A 75 5.12 5.58 -26.83
CA ASP A 75 5.51 4.18 -26.53
C ASP A 75 7.03 4.14 -26.35
N VAL A 76 7.50 3.84 -25.14
CA VAL A 76 8.92 3.78 -24.79
C VAL A 76 9.29 2.34 -24.46
N ARG A 77 10.33 1.81 -25.11
CA ARG A 77 10.95 0.52 -24.77
C ARG A 77 12.23 0.77 -24.00
N GLY A 78 12.19 0.48 -22.70
CA GLY A 78 13.26 0.75 -21.74
C GLY A 78 12.78 1.62 -20.59
N ASP A 79 13.72 2.07 -19.76
CA ASP A 79 13.42 2.89 -18.59
C ASP A 79 13.16 4.35 -18.97
N ILE A 80 12.28 5.00 -18.21
CA ILE A 80 12.06 6.45 -18.29
C ILE A 80 12.62 7.06 -17.01
N PHE A 81 13.68 7.86 -17.14
CA PHE A 81 14.29 8.60 -16.04
C PHE A 81 13.59 9.95 -15.91
N VAL A 82 12.79 10.13 -14.86
CA VAL A 82 12.11 11.40 -14.54
C VAL A 82 12.82 12.04 -13.35
N PHE A 83 13.65 13.04 -13.61
CA PHE A 83 14.39 13.78 -12.59
C PHE A 83 14.08 15.27 -12.71
N ASP A 84 13.94 15.92 -11.57
CA ASP A 84 13.80 17.37 -11.48
C ASP A 84 14.70 17.87 -10.36
N SER A 85 15.66 18.73 -10.70
CA SER A 85 16.53 19.41 -9.73
C SER A 85 15.77 20.39 -8.83
N GLY A 86 14.50 20.68 -9.14
CA GLY A 86 13.56 21.46 -8.34
C GLY A 86 12.82 20.68 -7.24
N ASN A 87 13.20 19.42 -6.96
CA ASN A 87 12.66 18.56 -5.89
C ASN A 87 11.21 18.04 -6.07
N ASP A 88 10.63 18.08 -7.28
CA ASP A 88 9.29 17.50 -7.54
C ASP A 88 9.22 16.68 -8.85
N PRO A 89 10.11 15.69 -9.07
CA PRO A 89 9.98 14.79 -10.20
C PRO A 89 8.70 13.97 -10.10
N ARG A 90 7.86 14.07 -11.14
CA ARG A 90 6.55 13.43 -11.16
C ARG A 90 6.10 12.98 -12.54
N LEU A 91 5.35 11.90 -12.56
CA LEU A 91 4.43 11.58 -13.66
C LEU A 91 3.05 12.13 -13.30
N VAL A 92 2.55 13.09 -14.08
CA VAL A 92 1.23 13.70 -13.87
C VAL A 92 0.21 13.05 -14.79
N LEU A 93 -0.94 12.68 -14.23
CA LEU A 93 -2.07 12.09 -14.95
C LEU A 93 -3.34 12.82 -14.54
N GLY A 94 -4.11 13.35 -15.50
CA GLY A 94 -5.33 14.07 -15.15
C GLY A 94 -6.23 14.41 -16.33
N ASP A 95 -7.45 14.85 -16.01
CA ASP A 95 -8.48 15.21 -17.00
C ASP A 95 -8.39 16.68 -17.44
N SER A 96 -7.92 17.57 -16.57
CA SER A 96 -7.93 19.01 -16.79
C SER A 96 -6.88 19.71 -15.95
N VAL A 97 -5.90 20.29 -16.65
CA VAL A 97 -4.88 21.17 -16.08
C VAL A 97 -5.51 22.42 -15.48
N ALA A 98 -6.56 22.96 -16.11
CA ALA A 98 -7.21 24.20 -15.67
C ALA A 98 -8.08 24.00 -14.42
N ALA A 99 -8.67 22.81 -14.25
CA ALA A 99 -9.47 22.47 -13.08
C ALA A 99 -8.64 21.87 -11.93
N GLY A 100 -7.37 21.53 -12.16
CA GLY A 100 -6.50 20.88 -11.17
C GLY A 100 -6.87 19.40 -10.92
N ASN A 101 -7.65 18.81 -11.81
CA ASN A 101 -8.12 17.43 -11.71
C ASN A 101 -7.05 16.47 -12.24
N TRP A 102 -5.96 16.38 -11.49
CA TRP A 102 -4.87 15.47 -11.78
C TRP A 102 -4.38 14.81 -10.49
N GLY A 103 -3.79 13.64 -10.67
CA GLY A 103 -2.95 13.00 -9.68
C GLY A 103 -1.54 12.87 -10.20
N SER A 104 -0.66 12.43 -9.31
CA SER A 104 0.71 12.13 -9.68
C SER A 104 1.21 10.86 -9.01
N ILE A 105 2.21 10.28 -9.66
CA ILE A 105 3.19 9.42 -8.99
C ILE A 105 4.45 10.28 -8.90
N ARG A 106 4.89 10.59 -7.69
CA ARG A 106 6.00 11.51 -7.48
C ARG A 106 7.01 10.98 -6.47
N TRP A 107 8.26 11.40 -6.64
CA TRP A 107 9.29 11.26 -5.63
C TRP A 107 9.44 12.60 -4.90
N ASN A 108 9.14 12.60 -3.60
CA ASN A 108 9.33 13.75 -2.73
C ASN A 108 10.70 13.64 -2.07
N SER A 109 11.68 14.40 -2.58
CA SER A 109 13.05 14.37 -2.06
C SER A 109 13.21 15.07 -0.71
N SER A 110 12.23 15.87 -0.26
CA SER A 110 12.33 16.56 1.03
C SER A 110 11.94 15.66 2.21
N GLY A 111 11.21 14.58 1.96
CA GLY A 111 10.94 13.57 2.98
C GLY A 111 11.06 12.15 2.44
N ASP A 112 11.99 11.95 1.51
CA ASP A 112 12.47 10.68 0.95
C ASP A 112 11.40 9.60 0.83
N ARG A 113 10.38 9.88 0.00
CA ARG A 113 9.22 9.00 -0.15
C ARG A 113 8.59 9.07 -1.53
N ILE A 114 7.92 7.98 -1.89
CA ILE A 114 7.00 7.93 -3.02
C ILE A 114 5.62 8.35 -2.54
N GLU A 115 4.96 9.16 -3.34
CA GLU A 115 3.57 9.55 -3.10
C GLU A 115 2.71 9.27 -4.32
N ILE A 116 1.51 8.77 -4.05
CA ILE A 116 0.47 8.56 -5.04
C ILE A 116 -0.80 9.23 -4.52
N GLY A 117 -1.30 10.21 -5.26
CA GLY A 117 -2.46 10.98 -4.81
C GLY A 117 -2.96 11.97 -5.83
N THR A 118 -4.06 12.61 -5.48
CA THR A 118 -4.67 13.72 -6.22
C THR A 118 -4.20 15.05 -5.65
N GLU A 119 -3.82 15.98 -6.51
CA GLU A 119 -3.39 17.32 -6.08
C GLU A 119 -4.57 18.17 -5.57
N ALA A 120 -5.75 18.01 -6.19
CA ALA A 120 -6.97 18.67 -5.74
C ALA A 120 -7.63 17.87 -4.62
N GLY A 121 -7.67 18.43 -3.40
CA GLY A 121 -8.39 17.82 -2.26
C GLY A 121 -7.52 17.52 -1.03
N GLY A 122 -6.19 17.66 -1.14
CA GLY A 122 -5.29 17.85 0.01
C GLY A 122 -5.04 16.64 0.90
N VAL A 123 -5.09 15.42 0.37
CA VAL A 123 -4.60 14.25 1.11
C VAL A 123 -3.78 13.37 0.16
N ASP A 124 -2.48 13.27 0.45
CA ASP A 124 -1.63 12.21 -0.10
C ASP A 124 -2.30 10.88 0.25
N THR A 125 -2.82 10.19 -0.77
CA THR A 125 -3.72 9.05 -0.55
C THR A 125 -2.92 7.82 -0.16
N LEU A 126 -1.74 7.65 -0.75
CA LEU A 126 -0.81 6.58 -0.43
C LEU A 126 0.62 7.13 -0.40
N VAL A 127 1.31 6.87 0.69
CA VAL A 127 2.69 7.26 0.93
C VAL A 127 3.51 6.01 1.22
N ILE A 128 4.70 5.91 0.62
CA ILE A 128 5.68 4.85 0.91
C ILE A 128 7.03 5.52 1.19
N THR A 129 7.50 5.42 2.44
CA THR A 129 8.77 6.01 2.88
C THR A 129 9.97 5.22 2.36
N GLU A 130 11.17 5.83 2.37
CA GLU A 130 12.43 5.10 2.09
C GLU A 130 12.70 3.94 3.07
N THR A 131 12.13 4.01 4.28
CA THR A 131 12.20 2.95 5.30
C THR A 131 11.16 1.85 5.09
N GLY A 132 10.25 1.99 4.12
CA GLY A 132 9.25 0.99 3.75
C GLY A 132 7.92 1.08 4.50
N LEU A 133 7.67 2.16 5.26
CA LEU A 133 6.39 2.39 5.94
C LEU A 133 5.34 2.89 4.94
N VAL A 134 4.11 2.42 5.09
CA VAL A 134 2.99 2.75 4.20
C VAL A 134 1.94 3.59 4.96
N GLY A 135 1.76 4.84 4.54
CA GLY A 135 0.71 5.71 5.05
C GLY A 135 -0.46 5.79 4.09
N ILE A 136 -1.69 5.68 4.60
CA ILE A 136 -2.93 6.01 3.88
C ILE A 136 -3.63 7.11 4.64
N GLY A 137 -3.61 8.32 4.07
CA GLY A 137 -4.14 9.52 4.72
C GLY A 137 -3.16 10.22 5.68
N THR A 138 -1.94 9.71 5.79
CA THR A 138 -0.84 10.33 6.56
C THR A 138 0.46 10.33 5.76
N ALA A 139 1.26 11.39 5.90
CA ALA A 139 2.56 11.52 5.26
C ALA A 139 3.73 11.05 6.14
N THR A 140 3.47 10.83 7.43
CA THR A 140 4.46 10.45 8.43
C THR A 140 3.94 9.24 9.22
N PRO A 141 3.81 8.07 8.59
CA PRO A 141 3.34 6.88 9.28
C PRO A 141 4.33 6.48 10.38
N ASP A 142 3.81 6.20 11.58
CA ASP A 142 4.57 5.67 12.73
C ASP A 142 4.62 4.13 12.72
N PHE A 143 3.77 3.49 11.90
CA PHE A 143 3.65 2.04 11.76
C PHE A 143 3.90 1.57 10.32
N GLU A 144 4.22 0.28 10.14
CA GLU A 144 4.45 -0.32 8.80
C GLU A 144 3.29 -0.06 7.84
N LEU A 145 2.05 -0.09 8.35
CA LEU A 145 0.85 0.36 7.66
C LEU A 145 0.02 1.20 8.62
N GLU A 146 -0.19 2.47 8.28
CA GLU A 146 -1.03 3.38 9.04
C GLU A 146 -2.18 3.93 8.20
N LEU A 147 -3.39 3.83 8.73
CA LEU A 147 -4.59 4.43 8.14
C LEU A 147 -5.03 5.59 9.05
N GLU A 148 -4.82 6.82 8.61
CA GLU A 148 -5.16 8.03 9.36
C GLU A 148 -6.23 8.83 8.62
N SER A 149 -7.39 9.05 9.25
CA SER A 149 -8.44 9.93 8.73
C SER A 149 -9.47 10.23 9.82
N GLY A 150 -10.53 10.99 9.52
CA GLY A 150 -11.64 11.17 10.45
C GLY A 150 -12.43 9.89 10.77
N LYS A 151 -12.32 8.85 9.93
CA LYS A 151 -12.99 7.54 10.08
C LYS A 151 -12.16 6.42 9.43
N PRO A 152 -10.96 6.12 9.95
CA PRO A 152 -10.10 5.12 9.35
C PRO A 152 -10.78 3.76 9.42
N THR A 153 -10.76 3.00 8.33
CA THR A 153 -11.43 1.70 8.23
C THR A 153 -10.53 0.72 7.49
N LEU A 154 -10.17 -0.39 8.14
CA LEU A 154 -9.64 -1.57 7.47
C LEU A 154 -10.80 -2.51 7.13
N ALA A 155 -11.16 -2.59 5.85
CA ALA A 155 -12.22 -3.48 5.37
C ALA A 155 -11.63 -4.71 4.66
N VAL A 156 -11.87 -5.91 5.20
CA VAL A 156 -11.52 -7.19 4.55
C VAL A 156 -12.80 -7.87 4.06
N LYS A 157 -13.02 -7.85 2.75
CA LYS A 157 -14.21 -8.39 2.10
C LYS A 157 -13.83 -9.38 1.00
N ALA A 158 -14.31 -10.61 1.10
CA ALA A 158 -14.19 -11.59 0.03
C ALA A 158 -15.19 -11.27 -1.10
N THR A 159 -14.77 -11.47 -2.36
CA THR A 159 -15.62 -11.30 -3.55
C THR A 159 -16.59 -12.46 -3.74
N SER A 160 -16.24 -13.64 -3.22
CA SER A 160 -17.08 -14.83 -3.11
C SER A 160 -16.80 -15.52 -1.78
N THR A 161 -17.81 -16.08 -1.13
CA THR A 161 -17.66 -16.84 0.12
C THR A 161 -18.15 -18.27 -0.09
N THR A 162 -17.25 -19.24 -0.11
CA THR A 162 -17.59 -20.67 -0.26
C THR A 162 -17.22 -21.48 0.97
N GLU A 163 -16.25 -21.02 1.77
CA GLU A 163 -15.81 -21.72 2.99
C GLU A 163 -16.70 -21.41 4.19
N THR A 164 -17.17 -22.45 4.88
CA THR A 164 -18.02 -22.32 6.08
C THR A 164 -17.32 -22.72 7.38
N VAL A 165 -16.16 -23.38 7.27
CA VAL A 165 -15.38 -23.87 8.41
C VAL A 165 -14.76 -22.71 9.17
N ILE A 166 -14.97 -22.66 10.49
CA ILE A 166 -14.36 -21.65 11.38
C ILE A 166 -12.83 -21.74 11.25
N GLY A 167 -12.16 -20.59 11.14
CA GLY A 167 -10.72 -20.49 10.89
C GLY A 167 -10.31 -20.54 9.41
N ASN A 168 -11.16 -21.08 8.52
CA ASN A 168 -10.87 -21.24 7.10
C ASN A 168 -11.71 -20.34 6.17
N LYS A 169 -12.52 -19.43 6.72
CA LYS A 169 -13.34 -18.50 5.93
C LYS A 169 -12.47 -17.62 5.02
N ASP A 170 -13.06 -17.21 3.89
CA ASP A 170 -12.36 -16.49 2.82
C ASP A 170 -11.89 -15.08 3.24
N ASN A 171 -12.69 -14.38 4.05
CA ASN A 171 -12.30 -13.11 4.65
C ASN A 171 -11.76 -13.32 6.07
N ARG A 172 -10.49 -12.97 6.31
CA ARG A 172 -9.87 -13.09 7.63
C ARG A 172 -8.83 -11.99 7.89
N LEU A 173 -8.71 -11.61 9.15
CA LEU A 173 -7.49 -11.03 9.71
C LEU A 173 -6.71 -12.17 10.34
N LEU A 174 -5.52 -12.47 9.80
CA LEU A 174 -4.66 -13.55 10.27
C LEU A 174 -3.49 -12.96 11.03
N PHE A 175 -3.39 -13.30 12.32
CA PHE A 175 -2.27 -12.91 13.18
C PHE A 175 -1.39 -14.14 13.40
N LEU A 176 -0.13 -14.06 13.00
CA LEU A 176 0.85 -15.13 13.12
C LEU A 176 1.96 -14.69 14.06
N ALA A 177 2.42 -15.60 14.92
CA ALA A 177 3.74 -15.44 15.54
C ALA A 177 4.82 -15.80 14.51
N ASP A 178 5.97 -15.14 14.62
CA ASP A 178 7.18 -15.44 13.82
C ASP A 178 7.83 -16.77 14.22
N THR A 179 7.37 -17.38 15.31
CA THR A 179 7.83 -18.65 15.84
C THR A 179 6.68 -19.54 16.28
N ALA A 180 6.98 -20.83 16.36
CA ALA A 180 6.11 -21.90 16.83
C ALA A 180 6.21 -22.16 18.35
N THR A 181 7.01 -21.36 19.08
CA THR A 181 7.33 -21.60 20.50
C THR A 181 6.10 -21.53 21.41
N VAL A 182 6.01 -22.46 22.38
CA VAL A 182 5.00 -22.39 23.45
C VAL A 182 5.10 -21.05 24.19
N GLY A 183 3.96 -20.41 24.41
CA GLY A 183 3.87 -19.10 25.02
C GLY A 183 3.62 -17.95 24.04
N THR A 184 3.82 -18.19 22.74
CA THR A 184 3.66 -17.18 21.68
C THR A 184 2.28 -17.23 21.03
N GLY A 185 2.02 -16.30 20.10
CA GLY A 185 0.86 -16.31 19.21
C GLY A 185 0.56 -14.91 18.68
N GLY A 186 -0.46 -14.80 17.84
CA GLY A 186 -0.94 -13.52 17.31
C GLY A 186 -1.79 -12.75 18.32
N GLU A 187 -1.74 -11.42 18.26
CA GLU A 187 -2.39 -10.56 19.25
C GLU A 187 -3.09 -9.36 18.60
N VAL A 188 -4.20 -8.94 19.22
CA VAL A 188 -4.81 -7.62 19.02
C VAL A 188 -4.56 -6.81 20.29
N VAL A 189 -3.95 -5.64 20.12
CA VAL A 189 -3.53 -4.77 21.23
C VAL A 189 -4.26 -3.44 21.16
N TRP A 190 -4.62 -2.92 22.33
CA TRP A 190 -5.08 -1.54 22.51
C TRP A 190 -4.05 -0.77 23.33
N GLY A 191 -3.56 0.32 22.75
CA GLY A 191 -2.69 1.29 23.41
C GLY A 191 -3.31 2.69 23.48
N ALA A 192 -2.61 3.60 24.13
CA ALA A 192 -2.96 5.01 24.13
C ALA A 192 -2.33 5.73 22.93
N THR A 193 -1.12 6.29 23.05
CA THR A 193 -0.53 7.15 22.02
C THR A 193 0.72 6.60 21.33
N ASP A 194 1.34 5.55 21.86
CA ASP A 194 2.50 4.90 21.24
C ASP A 194 2.44 3.38 21.38
N ASP A 195 3.32 2.69 20.66
CA ASP A 195 3.48 1.24 20.76
C ASP A 195 4.57 0.85 21.77
N SER A 196 4.30 1.11 23.05
CA SER A 196 5.17 0.71 24.16
C SER A 196 4.43 -0.15 25.21
N PRO A 197 5.13 -1.01 25.98
CA PRO A 197 4.51 -1.73 27.09
C PRO A 197 3.86 -0.82 28.15
N ALA A 198 4.28 0.45 28.23
CA ALA A 198 3.70 1.43 29.14
C ALA A 198 2.35 1.99 28.63
N GLU A 199 2.18 2.19 27.32
CA GLU A 199 0.94 2.74 26.76
C GLU A 199 -0.10 1.68 26.35
N ARG A 200 0.33 0.43 26.11
CA ARG A 200 -0.58 -0.71 25.88
C ARG A 200 -1.38 -1.03 27.15
N TRP A 201 -2.71 -1.02 27.11
CA TRP A 201 -3.55 -1.22 28.32
C TRP A 201 -4.46 -2.45 28.27
N ALA A 202 -4.70 -3.01 27.08
CA ALA A 202 -5.45 -4.25 26.92
C ALA A 202 -5.00 -5.04 25.70
N ALA A 203 -5.23 -6.35 25.72
CA ALA A 203 -5.00 -7.21 24.58
C ALA A 203 -5.90 -8.45 24.56
N ILE A 204 -6.06 -8.99 23.36
CA ILE A 204 -6.62 -10.33 23.11
C ILE A 204 -5.57 -11.11 22.34
N THR A 205 -5.13 -12.24 22.89
CA THR A 205 -4.02 -13.01 22.33
C THR A 205 -4.37 -14.49 22.18
N GLY A 206 -3.94 -15.07 21.05
CA GLY A 206 -3.79 -16.51 20.94
C GLY A 206 -2.51 -16.92 21.69
N HIS A 207 -2.60 -17.93 22.55
CA HIS A 207 -1.48 -18.38 23.36
C HIS A 207 -1.20 -19.86 23.10
N ILE A 208 -0.19 -20.17 22.31
CA ILE A 208 0.22 -21.53 21.98
C ILE A 208 0.64 -22.25 23.25
N THR A 209 -0.03 -23.37 23.56
CA THR A 209 0.33 -24.23 24.70
C THR A 209 1.07 -25.48 24.28
N GLN A 210 0.89 -25.89 23.02
CA GLN A 210 1.61 -27.01 22.43
C GLN A 210 1.68 -26.81 20.91
N ASN A 211 2.84 -27.10 20.34
CA ASN A 211 3.03 -27.12 18.90
C ASN A 211 3.97 -28.27 18.52
N ASN A 212 3.52 -29.19 17.69
CA ASN A 212 4.27 -30.37 17.25
C ASN A 212 3.94 -30.72 15.79
N ALA A 213 4.34 -31.90 15.33
CA ALA A 213 4.10 -32.35 13.95
C ALA A 213 2.61 -32.42 13.55
N GLU A 214 1.68 -32.47 14.52
CA GLU A 214 0.24 -32.51 14.29
C GLU A 214 -0.39 -31.10 14.24
N GLY A 215 0.40 -30.06 14.55
CA GLY A 215 -0.02 -28.66 14.54
C GLY A 215 0.04 -27.98 15.91
N ALA A 216 -0.43 -26.73 15.93
CA ALA A 216 -0.49 -25.92 17.14
C ALA A 216 -1.88 -25.99 17.77
N LYS A 217 -1.93 -26.04 19.11
CA LYS A 217 -3.11 -25.73 19.91
C LYS A 217 -2.75 -24.70 20.97
N GLY A 218 -3.77 -23.97 21.44
CA GLY A 218 -3.55 -22.89 22.37
C GLY A 218 -4.83 -22.38 22.99
N HIS A 219 -4.67 -21.38 23.83
CA HIS A 219 -5.77 -20.70 24.51
C HIS A 219 -6.07 -19.38 23.82
N LEU A 220 -7.27 -18.85 24.02
CA LEU A 220 -7.57 -17.44 23.80
C LEU A 220 -7.55 -16.73 25.16
N ARG A 221 -6.75 -15.67 25.29
CA ARG A 221 -6.63 -14.91 26.54
C ARG A 221 -7.03 -13.47 26.34
N PHE A 222 -7.72 -12.92 27.34
CA PHE A 222 -8.04 -11.51 27.45
C PHE A 222 -7.24 -10.94 28.61
N ALA A 223 -6.47 -9.89 28.36
CA ALA A 223 -5.56 -9.31 29.34
C ALA A 223 -5.76 -7.79 29.45
N THR A 224 -5.63 -7.27 30.67
CA THR A 224 -5.69 -5.83 30.95
C THR A 224 -4.66 -5.47 32.01
N LYS A 225 -4.29 -4.19 32.06
CA LYS A 225 -3.61 -3.63 33.23
C LYS A 225 -4.52 -3.61 34.45
N THR A 226 -3.94 -3.61 35.64
CA THR A 226 -4.66 -3.25 36.87
C THR A 226 -4.53 -1.75 37.09
N GLU A 227 -3.30 -1.25 37.00
CA GLU A 227 -2.94 0.14 37.25
C GLU A 227 -2.28 0.76 36.02
N HIS A 228 -2.40 2.08 35.87
CA HIS A 228 -1.76 2.81 34.77
C HIS A 228 -0.22 2.73 34.80
N THR A 229 0.38 2.43 35.96
CA THR A 229 1.82 2.24 36.12
C THR A 229 2.30 0.84 35.76
N ASP A 230 1.40 -0.12 35.52
CA ASP A 230 1.79 -1.48 35.14
C ASP A 230 2.48 -1.44 33.77
N THR A 231 3.52 -2.25 33.59
CA THR A 231 4.22 -2.41 32.30
C THR A 231 3.95 -3.76 31.65
N VAL A 232 3.12 -4.60 32.29
CA VAL A 232 2.75 -5.94 31.81
C VAL A 232 1.24 -6.14 32.00
N LEU A 233 0.59 -6.73 30.99
CA LEU A 233 -0.82 -7.08 31.07
C LEU A 233 -1.03 -8.34 31.90
N THR A 234 -2.08 -8.35 32.73
CA THR A 234 -2.48 -9.55 33.48
C THR A 234 -3.63 -10.25 32.76
N THR A 235 -3.52 -11.57 32.55
CA THR A 235 -4.63 -12.36 32.00
C THR A 235 -5.83 -12.32 32.96
N ARG A 236 -6.99 -11.89 32.46
CA ARG A 236 -8.23 -11.78 33.22
C ARG A 236 -9.21 -12.89 32.91
N MET A 237 -9.23 -13.33 31.65
CA MET A 237 -10.07 -14.43 31.17
C MET A 237 -9.27 -15.32 30.22
N THR A 238 -9.45 -16.62 30.36
CA THR A 238 -8.86 -17.65 29.49
C THR A 238 -10.00 -18.50 28.93
N ILE A 239 -9.97 -18.76 27.63
CA ILE A 239 -10.69 -19.88 27.02
C ILE A 239 -9.63 -20.88 26.59
N ASP A 240 -9.58 -22.04 27.24
CA ASP A 240 -8.55 -23.03 26.96
C ASP A 240 -8.83 -23.81 25.66
N ASN A 241 -7.91 -24.70 25.27
CA ASN A 241 -8.09 -25.53 24.06
C ASN A 241 -9.09 -26.69 24.25
N ALA A 242 -9.58 -26.92 25.47
CA ALA A 242 -10.63 -27.90 25.78
C ALA A 242 -12.03 -27.27 25.77
N GLY A 243 -12.11 -25.93 25.72
CA GLY A 243 -13.35 -25.16 25.72
C GLY A 243 -13.78 -24.67 27.11
N ASN A 244 -12.93 -24.83 28.13
CA ASN A 244 -13.18 -24.31 29.48
C ASN A 244 -12.93 -22.81 29.54
N VAL A 245 -13.73 -22.11 30.34
CA VAL A 245 -13.60 -20.67 30.58
C VAL A 245 -13.10 -20.42 31.99
N GLY A 246 -11.93 -19.81 32.11
CA GLY A 246 -11.37 -19.32 33.37
C GLY A 246 -11.55 -17.81 33.50
N ILE A 247 -12.03 -17.33 34.64
CA ILE A 247 -12.03 -15.90 35.02
C ILE A 247 -11.13 -15.74 36.25
N GLY A 248 -10.03 -15.02 36.11
CA GLY A 248 -9.00 -14.88 37.14
C GLY A 248 -8.07 -16.09 37.31
N VAL A 249 -8.21 -17.10 36.46
CA VAL A 249 -7.36 -18.31 36.37
C VAL A 249 -6.90 -18.53 34.93
N THR A 250 -5.67 -19.02 34.76
CA THR A 250 -5.03 -19.19 33.45
C THR A 250 -5.06 -20.61 32.89
N ASP A 251 -5.43 -21.58 33.72
CA ASP A 251 -5.51 -23.02 33.40
C ASP A 251 -6.78 -23.60 34.05
N PRO A 252 -7.97 -23.28 33.51
CA PRO A 252 -9.23 -23.75 34.08
C PRO A 252 -9.36 -25.27 33.97
N ASP A 253 -9.67 -25.95 35.08
CA ASP A 253 -9.80 -27.42 35.11
C ASP A 253 -11.25 -27.93 34.94
N THR A 254 -12.21 -27.00 34.87
CA THR A 254 -13.64 -27.24 34.70
C THR A 254 -14.24 -26.26 33.71
N LEU A 255 -15.45 -26.56 33.17
CA LEU A 255 -16.07 -25.78 32.08
C LEU A 255 -16.16 -24.27 32.37
N LEU A 256 -16.40 -23.91 33.63
CA LEU A 256 -16.32 -22.54 34.11
C LEU A 256 -15.64 -22.51 35.48
N GLU A 257 -14.46 -21.91 35.55
CA GLU A 257 -13.76 -21.66 36.80
C GLU A 257 -13.64 -20.15 37.04
N VAL A 258 -14.13 -19.69 38.20
CA VAL A 258 -14.00 -18.29 38.62
C VAL A 258 -13.12 -18.23 39.86
N TYR A 259 -11.90 -17.75 39.69
CA TYR A 259 -10.90 -17.66 40.76
C TYR A 259 -10.62 -16.20 41.12
N LYS A 260 -11.12 -15.77 42.28
CA LYS A 260 -10.85 -14.44 42.86
C LYS A 260 -10.96 -14.49 44.38
N VAL A 261 -10.13 -13.70 45.06
CA VAL A 261 -10.26 -13.47 46.51
C VAL A 261 -11.44 -12.54 46.78
N GLY A 262 -12.32 -12.93 47.71
CA GLY A 262 -13.54 -12.19 48.06
C GLY A 262 -14.79 -12.71 47.33
N THR A 263 -15.69 -11.82 46.91
CA THR A 263 -16.92 -12.20 46.21
C THR A 263 -16.60 -12.64 44.77
N GLN A 264 -16.72 -13.94 44.50
CA GLN A 264 -16.49 -14.52 43.17
C GLN A 264 -17.67 -14.29 42.22
N LEU A 265 -18.89 -14.50 42.71
CA LEU A 265 -20.11 -14.30 41.93
C LEU A 265 -21.11 -13.49 42.76
N LYS A 266 -21.52 -12.33 42.24
CA LYS A 266 -22.57 -11.51 42.82
C LYS A 266 -23.75 -11.48 41.86
N LEU A 267 -24.88 -12.04 42.29
CA LEU A 267 -26.14 -11.94 41.58
C LEU A 267 -26.96 -10.84 42.26
N SER A 268 -27.23 -9.75 41.54
CA SER A 268 -28.01 -8.64 42.06
C SER A 268 -29.36 -8.64 41.36
N GLY A 269 -30.44 -8.94 42.10
CA GLY A 269 -31.82 -8.84 41.64
C GLY A 269 -32.58 -7.75 42.39
N GLY A 270 -33.62 -7.18 41.77
CA GLY A 270 -34.61 -6.38 42.49
C GLY A 270 -35.51 -7.26 43.37
N ALA A 271 -36.44 -6.66 44.14
CA ALA A 271 -37.36 -7.39 45.02
C ALA A 271 -38.27 -8.42 44.30
N ALA A 272 -38.28 -8.43 42.97
CA ALA A 272 -39.05 -9.34 42.13
C ALA A 272 -38.18 -10.35 41.34
N ASP A 273 -36.84 -10.23 41.36
CA ASP A 273 -35.95 -11.04 40.54
C ASP A 273 -35.20 -12.07 41.41
N PHE A 274 -35.62 -13.34 41.32
CA PHE A 274 -34.84 -14.43 41.90
C PHE A 274 -33.64 -14.76 41.01
N ALA A 275 -32.47 -14.83 41.62
CA ALA A 275 -31.32 -15.50 41.02
C ALA A 275 -31.50 -17.02 41.17
N THR A 276 -32.13 -17.67 40.20
CA THR A 276 -32.28 -19.13 40.20
C THR A 276 -31.07 -19.80 39.56
N PHE A 277 -30.37 -20.64 40.32
CA PHE A 277 -29.51 -21.69 39.75
C PHE A 277 -30.34 -22.95 39.59
N ALA A 278 -30.76 -23.23 38.36
CA ALA A 278 -31.34 -24.51 38.00
C ALA A 278 -30.22 -25.38 37.41
N VAL A 279 -29.99 -26.56 38.00
CA VAL A 279 -29.23 -27.64 37.37
C VAL A 279 -30.22 -28.60 36.73
N ALA A 280 -29.92 -29.10 35.53
CA ALA A 280 -30.76 -30.12 34.90
C ALA A 280 -30.78 -31.39 35.77
N ALA A 281 -31.96 -32.02 35.85
CA ALA A 281 -32.11 -33.35 36.45
C ALA A 281 -31.46 -34.43 35.59
#